data_AF-A0A1B8CRN9-F1
#
_entry.id   AF-A0A1B8CRN9-F1
#
_cell.length_a   1.000
_cell.length_b   1.000
_cell.length_c   1.000
_cell.angle_alpha   90.00
_cell.angle_beta   90.00
_cell.angle_gamma   90.00
#
_symmetry.space_group_name_H-M   'P 1'
#
loop_
_entity.id
_entity.type
_entity.pdbx_description
1 polymer ?
#
loop_
_entity_poly.entity_id
_entity_poly.type
_entity_poly.pdbx_seq_one_letter_code
_entity_poly.pdbx_strand_id
1 'polypeptide(L)'
;MTTYNGTGAPDGWNWCLSYLATAGILIGFDASGHVAEETKDATVNAARGIFWSTVVSGIGGFLTIILFLFCVPDADTLFSFGSPQPFVPLYAVLLGQGGHIFMNVNTIIAIVAASRL
;
A
#
# COMPACT_ATOMS: atom_id res chain seq x y z
N MET A 1 23.96 10.78 5.59
CA MET A 1 22.80 9.94 5.24
C MET A 1 23.24 9.05 4.09
N THR A 2 23.43 7.78 4.34
CA THR A 2 23.77 6.78 3.31
C THR A 2 22.48 6.05 2.94
N THR A 3 22.07 6.13 1.67
CA THR A 3 20.91 5.39 1.18
C THR A 3 21.27 3.91 1.10
N TYR A 4 20.50 3.04 1.77
CA TYR A 4 20.70 1.60 1.65
C TYR A 4 20.27 1.14 0.25
N ASN A 5 21.22 0.58 -0.51
CA ASN A 5 21.00 0.08 -1.86
C ASN A 5 21.18 -1.44 -1.89
N GLY A 6 20.08 -2.18 -1.70
CA GLY A 6 20.07 -3.65 -1.74
C GLY A 6 20.02 -4.25 -3.16
N THR A 7 19.90 -3.43 -4.20
CA THR A 7 19.68 -3.90 -5.59
C THR A 7 20.89 -3.69 -6.49
N GLY A 8 21.82 -2.81 -6.11
CA GLY A 8 22.95 -2.38 -6.95
C GLY A 8 22.54 -1.42 -8.09
N ALA A 9 21.29 -0.98 -8.14
CA ALA A 9 20.81 -0.07 -9.19
C ALA A 9 21.31 1.38 -8.96
N PRO A 10 21.36 2.22 -10.01
CA PRO A 10 21.74 3.63 -9.86
C PRO A 10 20.81 4.39 -8.91
N ASP A 11 21.33 5.39 -8.20
CA ASP A 11 20.60 6.13 -7.16
C ASP A 11 19.27 6.72 -7.67
N GLY A 12 19.26 7.26 -8.89
CA GLY A 12 18.03 7.78 -9.51
C GLY A 12 16.98 6.70 -9.75
N TRP A 13 17.40 5.48 -10.10
CA TRP A 13 16.49 4.35 -10.29
C TRP A 13 15.91 3.88 -8.94
N ASN A 14 16.74 3.79 -7.90
CA ASN A 14 16.27 3.44 -6.56
C ASN A 14 15.29 4.47 -5.99
N TRP A 15 15.53 5.75 -6.26
CA TRP A 15 14.58 6.80 -5.89
C TRP A 15 13.22 6.58 -6.57
N CYS A 16 13.19 6.28 -7.87
CA CYS A 16 11.96 5.94 -8.57
C CYS A 16 11.29 4.67 -8.02
N LEU A 17 12.06 3.61 -7.74
CA LEU A 17 11.54 2.35 -7.19
C LEU A 17 10.89 2.53 -5.82
N SER A 18 11.35 3.50 -5.02
CA SER A 18 10.78 3.80 -3.71
C SER A 18 9.31 4.22 -3.80
N TYR A 19 8.90 4.84 -4.91
CA TYR A 19 7.50 5.24 -5.15
C TYR A 19 6.64 4.14 -5.75
N LEU A 20 7.23 3.05 -6.26
CA LEU A 20 6.48 1.98 -6.89
C LEU A 20 5.47 1.35 -5.93
N ALA A 21 5.90 1.07 -4.69
CA ALA A 21 5.02 0.54 -3.65
C ALA A 21 3.96 1.57 -3.23
N THR A 22 4.34 2.85 -3.08
CA THR A 22 3.42 3.93 -2.71
C THR A 22 2.36 4.20 -3.78
N ALA A 23 2.70 4.04 -5.07
CA ALA A 23 1.75 4.18 -6.18
C ALA A 23 0.60 3.17 -6.09
N GLY A 24 0.83 2.01 -5.46
CA GLY A 24 -0.20 1.01 -5.19
C GLY A 24 -1.39 1.51 -4.38
N ILE A 25 -1.23 2.57 -3.59
CA ILE A 25 -2.30 3.18 -2.78
C ILE A 25 -3.41 3.79 -3.66
N LEU A 26 -3.08 4.16 -4.90
CA LEU A 26 -4.01 4.81 -5.82
C LEU A 26 -4.70 3.81 -6.77
N ILE A 27 -4.46 2.51 -6.65
CA ILE A 27 -5.11 1.50 -7.50
C ILE A 27 -6.64 1.55 -7.31
N GLY A 28 -7.39 1.52 -8.41
CA GLY A 28 -8.86 1.54 -8.41
C GLY A 28 -9.50 2.92 -8.39
N PHE A 29 -8.73 4.00 -8.55
CA PHE A 29 -9.25 5.37 -8.60
C PHE A 29 -10.26 5.61 -9.75
N ASP A 30 -10.18 4.82 -10.83
CA ASP A 30 -10.99 4.91 -12.04
C ASP A 30 -12.25 4.00 -12.00
N ALA A 31 -12.51 3.32 -10.89
CA ALA A 31 -13.70 2.49 -10.72
C ALA A 31 -15.01 3.27 -10.94
N SER A 32 -15.04 4.57 -10.59
CA SER A 32 -16.20 5.44 -10.83
C SER A 32 -16.52 5.64 -12.32
N GLY A 33 -15.54 5.46 -13.21
CA GLY A 33 -15.75 5.50 -14.66
C GLY A 33 -16.39 4.22 -15.19
N HIS A 34 -16.09 3.08 -14.58
CA HIS A 34 -16.62 1.77 -15.00
C HIS A 34 -18.10 1.59 -14.64
N VAL A 35 -18.57 2.24 -13.58
CA VAL A 35 -19.98 2.21 -13.13
C VAL A 35 -20.73 3.47 -13.56
N ALA A 36 -20.22 4.19 -14.58
CA ALA A 36 -20.82 5.43 -15.05
C ALA A 36 -22.25 5.23 -15.60
N GLU A 37 -22.56 4.06 -16.18
CA GLU A 37 -23.88 3.74 -16.75
C GLU A 37 -25.00 3.72 -15.69
N GLU A 38 -24.68 3.25 -14.48
CA GLU A 38 -25.60 3.19 -13.34
C GLU A 38 -25.58 4.48 -12.49
N THR A 39 -24.76 5.47 -12.88
CA THR A 39 -24.56 6.70 -12.12
C THR A 39 -25.43 7.83 -12.66
N LYS A 40 -26.32 8.36 -11.81
CA LYS A 40 -27.07 9.59 -12.14
C LYS A 40 -26.11 10.76 -12.35
N ASP A 41 -26.31 11.57 -13.40
CA ASP A 41 -25.43 12.69 -13.76
C ASP A 41 -23.95 12.26 -13.94
N ALA A 42 -23.75 11.14 -14.64
CA ALA A 42 -22.47 10.43 -14.79
C ALA A 42 -21.28 11.34 -15.13
N THR A 43 -21.43 12.30 -16.04
CA THR A 43 -20.35 13.20 -16.48
C THR A 43 -19.70 13.94 -15.31
N VAL A 44 -20.51 14.43 -14.37
CA VAL A 44 -20.01 15.21 -13.22
C VAL A 44 -19.65 14.27 -12.07
N ASN A 45 -20.48 13.25 -11.82
CA ASN A 45 -20.30 12.38 -10.66
C ASN A 45 -19.15 11.38 -10.82
N ALA A 46 -18.91 10.84 -12.02
CA ALA A 46 -17.75 9.98 -12.28
C ALA A 46 -16.44 10.78 -12.16
N ALA A 47 -16.39 12.00 -12.72
CA ALA A 47 -15.22 12.87 -12.62
C ALA A 47 -14.92 13.27 -11.17
N ARG A 48 -15.95 13.61 -10.38
CA ARG A 48 -15.81 13.89 -8.94
C ARG A 48 -15.41 12.65 -8.16
N GLY A 49 -15.93 11.47 -8.52
CA GLY A 49 -15.57 10.19 -7.91
C GLY A 49 -14.09 9.89 -8.07
N ILE A 50 -13.57 10.01 -9.30
CA ILE A 50 -12.13 9.89 -9.59
C ILE A 50 -11.31 10.86 -8.74
N PHE A 51 -11.64 12.16 -8.78
CA PHE A 51 -10.89 13.18 -8.06
C PHE A 51 -10.88 12.95 -6.55
N TRP A 52 -12.05 12.72 -5.93
CA TRP A 52 -12.15 12.53 -4.49
C TRP A 52 -11.56 11.19 -4.04
N SER A 53 -11.68 10.14 -4.85
CA SER A 53 -11.03 8.85 -4.57
C SER A 53 -9.50 9.03 -4.49
N THR A 54 -8.90 9.71 -5.47
CA THR A 54 -7.46 10.01 -5.45
C THR A 54 -7.07 10.87 -4.24
N VAL A 55 -7.81 11.93 -3.93
CA VAL A 55 -7.49 12.84 -2.81
C VAL A 55 -7.58 12.13 -1.47
N VAL A 56 -8.67 11.40 -1.22
CA VAL A 56 -8.89 10.70 0.05
C VAL A 56 -7.87 9.56 0.22
N SER A 57 -7.60 8.78 -0.83
CA SER A 57 -6.57 7.74 -0.81
C SER A 57 -5.18 8.31 -0.60
N GLY A 58 -4.85 9.45 -1.21
CA GLY A 58 -3.57 10.15 -1.00
C GLY A 58 -3.37 10.62 0.43
N ILE A 59 -4.38 11.28 1.02
CA ILE A 59 -4.33 11.75 2.42
C ILE A 59 -4.28 10.58 3.39
N GLY A 60 -5.15 9.58 3.20
CA GLY A 60 -5.19 8.38 4.05
C GLY A 60 -3.89 7.57 3.98
N GLY A 61 -3.33 7.43 2.78
CA GLY A 61 -2.04 6.79 2.55
C GLY A 61 -0.90 7.54 3.22
N PHE A 62 -0.85 8.87 3.07
CA PHE A 62 0.17 9.70 3.71
C PHE A 62 0.15 9.55 5.23
N LEU A 63 -1.01 9.69 5.87
CA LEU A 63 -1.14 9.54 7.32
C LEU A 63 -0.76 8.14 7.79
N THR A 64 -1.20 7.11 7.06
CA THR A 64 -0.86 5.70 7.37
C THR A 64 0.64 5.45 7.29
N ILE A 65 1.33 5.97 6.26
CA ILE A 65 2.77 5.83 6.11
C ILE A 65 3.51 6.52 7.26
N ILE A 66 3.11 7.74 7.64
CA ILE A 66 3.71 8.45 8.76
C ILE A 66 3.58 7.64 10.06
N LEU A 67 2.37 7.12 10.36
CA LEU A 67 2.17 6.25 11.52
C LEU A 67 3.03 5.00 11.46
N PHE A 68 3.11 4.37 10.28
CA PHE A 68 3.92 3.18 10.09
C PHE A 68 5.41 3.44 10.35
N LEU A 69 5.95 4.57 9.89
CA LEU A 69 7.34 4.98 10.14
C LEU A 69 7.67 5.13 11.64
N PHE A 70 6.69 5.45 12.49
CA PHE A 70 6.89 5.52 13.94
C PHE A 70 6.74 4.16 14.64
N CYS A 71 6.09 3.18 14.01
CA CYS A 71 5.83 1.87 14.59
C CYS A 71 6.82 0.79 14.13
N VAL A 72 7.41 0.94 12.94
CA VAL A 72 8.31 -0.05 12.36
C VAL A 72 9.68 -0.06 13.08
N PRO A 73 10.29 -1.24 13.31
CA PRO A 73 11.65 -1.33 13.85
C PRO A 73 12.68 -0.83 12.82
N ASP A 74 13.94 -0.69 13.24
CA ASP A 74 15.00 -0.25 12.31
C ASP A 74 15.15 -1.20 11.10
N ALA A 75 15.77 -0.68 10.04
CA ALA A 75 15.89 -1.40 8.77
C ALA A 75 16.67 -2.72 8.91
N ASP A 76 17.71 -2.77 9.74
CA ASP A 76 18.53 -3.97 9.94
C ASP A 76 17.70 -5.07 10.62
N THR A 77 16.91 -4.71 11.63
CA THR A 77 15.95 -5.60 12.28
C THR A 77 14.90 -6.10 11.28
N LEU A 78 14.32 -5.22 10.45
CA LEU A 78 13.36 -5.62 9.42
C LEU A 78 13.93 -6.63 8.41
N PHE A 79 15.16 -6.41 7.95
CA PHE A 79 15.81 -7.29 6.98
C PHE A 79 16.28 -8.62 7.60
N SER A 80 16.50 -8.66 8.92
CA SER A 80 16.88 -9.89 9.63
C SER A 80 15.78 -10.96 9.68
N PHE A 81 14.53 -10.60 9.43
CA PHE A 81 13.40 -11.54 9.52
C PHE A 81 13.45 -12.68 8.50
N GLY A 82 14.23 -12.55 7.42
CA GLY A 82 14.49 -13.64 6.45
C GLY A 82 13.24 -14.17 5.72
N SER A 83 12.09 -13.51 5.87
CA SER A 83 10.83 -13.89 5.24
C SER A 83 10.74 -13.30 3.83
N PRO A 84 10.28 -14.07 2.83
CA PRO A 84 9.98 -13.54 1.49
C PRO A 84 8.98 -12.38 1.52
N GLN A 85 8.07 -12.38 2.50
CA GLN A 85 7.14 -11.28 2.76
C GLN A 85 7.43 -10.69 4.15
N PRO A 86 8.11 -9.53 4.24
CA PRO A 86 8.59 -8.97 5.51
C PRO A 86 7.45 -8.44 6.40
N PHE A 87 6.28 -8.15 5.82
CA PHE A 87 5.11 -7.69 6.58
C PHE A 87 4.51 -8.76 7.50
N VAL A 88 4.63 -10.05 7.17
CA VAL A 88 4.11 -11.16 8.00
C VAL A 88 4.78 -11.21 9.38
N PRO A 89 6.13 -11.31 9.48
CA PRO A 89 6.81 -11.26 10.77
C PRO A 89 6.71 -9.88 11.43
N LEU A 90 6.64 -8.80 10.64
CA LEU A 90 6.43 -7.46 11.20
C LEU A 90 5.11 -7.37 11.97
N TYR A 91 4.00 -7.87 11.42
CA TYR A 91 2.73 -7.90 12.15
C TYR A 91 2.83 -8.75 13.42
N ALA A 92 3.59 -9.85 13.40
CA ALA A 92 3.79 -10.68 14.59
C ALA A 92 4.50 -9.91 15.71
N VAL A 93 5.52 -9.12 15.36
CA VAL A 93 6.27 -8.29 16.32
C VAL A 93 5.41 -7.13 16.84
N LEU A 94 4.59 -6.49 15.99
CA LEU A 94 3.81 -5.31 16.37
C LEU A 94 2.48 -5.64 17.07
N LEU A 95 1.78 -6.69 16.64
CA LEU A 95 0.40 -7.00 17.07
C LEU A 95 0.32 -8.26 17.94
N GLY A 96 1.42 -9.00 18.08
CA GLY A 96 1.46 -10.29 18.77
C GLY A 96 0.74 -11.42 18.02
N GLN A 97 0.64 -12.58 18.68
CA GLN A 97 0.20 -13.81 18.01
C GLN A 97 -1.25 -13.75 17.52
N GLY A 98 -2.18 -13.13 18.25
CA GLY A 98 -3.57 -13.00 17.81
C GLY A 98 -3.75 -12.02 16.65
N GLY A 99 -3.17 -10.81 16.77
CA GLY A 99 -3.39 -9.74 15.80
C GLY A 99 -2.74 -10.01 14.44
N HIS A 100 -1.56 -10.61 14.40
CA HIS A 100 -0.91 -10.91 13.11
C HIS A 100 -1.64 -12.00 12.32
N ILE A 101 -2.26 -12.98 12.97
CA ILE A 101 -3.08 -14.01 12.29
C ILE A 101 -4.25 -13.33 11.58
N PHE A 102 -4.96 -12.44 12.29
CA PHE A 102 -6.07 -11.68 11.69
C PHE A 102 -5.63 -10.87 10.48
N MET A 103 -4.52 -10.13 10.59
CA MET A 103 -3.99 -9.30 9.51
C MET A 103 -3.54 -10.14 8.30
N ASN A 104 -2.92 -11.29 8.54
CA ASN A 104 -2.52 -12.21 7.47
C ASN A 104 -3.73 -12.80 6.74
N VAL A 105 -4.77 -13.20 7.47
CA VAL A 105 -6.02 -13.69 6.86
C VAL A 105 -6.66 -12.60 6.00
N ASN A 106 -6.76 -11.37 6.50
CA ASN A 106 -7.28 -10.23 5.74
C ASN A 106 -6.46 -9.99 4.46
N THR A 107 -5.13 -10.02 4.57
CA THR A 107 -4.21 -9.82 3.43
C THR A 107 -4.36 -10.92 2.38
N ILE A 108 -4.49 -12.19 2.80
CA ILE A 108 -4.71 -13.32 1.89
C ILE A 108 -6.03 -13.15 1.14
N ILE A 109 -7.11 -12.78 1.84
CA ILE A 109 -8.41 -12.54 1.21
C ILE A 109 -8.30 -11.41 0.18
N ALA A 110 -7.63 -10.31 0.52
CA ALA A 110 -7.43 -9.18 -0.38
C ALA A 110 -6.63 -9.59 -1.64
N ILE A 111 -5.54 -10.33 -1.50
CA ILE A 111 -4.73 -10.82 -2.63
C ILE A 111 -5.53 -11.76 -3.52
N VAL A 112 -6.28 -12.71 -2.91
CA VAL A 112 -7.12 -13.64 -3.69
C VAL A 112 -8.22 -12.91 -4.43
N ALA A 113 -8.89 -11.94 -3.78
CA ALA A 113 -9.91 -11.12 -4.44
C ALA A 113 -9.33 -10.30 -5.60
N ALA A 114 -8.17 -9.68 -5.40
CA ALA A 114 -7.48 -8.90 -6.44
C ALA A 114 -7.00 -9.78 -7.60
N SER A 115 -6.60 -11.03 -7.36
CA SER A 115 -6.17 -11.98 -8.41
C SER A 115 -7.29 -12.48 -9.32
N ARG A 116 -8.55 -12.16 -8.99
CA ARG A 116 -9.76 -12.60 -9.71
C ARG A 116 -10.39 -11.49 -10.56
N LEU A 117 -9.87 -10.26 -10.46
CA LEU A 117 -10.24 -9.12 -11.30
C LEU A 117 -9.41 -9.12 -12.59
#